data_AF-A0A6G0QNM8-F1
#
_entry.id   AF-A0A6G0QNM8-F1
#
_cell.length_a   1.000
_cell.length_b   1.000
_cell.length_c   1.000
_cell.angle_alpha   90.00
_cell.angle_beta   90.00
_cell.angle_gamma   90.00
#
_symmetry.space_group_name_H-M   'P 1'
#
loop_
_entity.id
_entity.type
_entity.pdbx_description
1 polymer ?
#
loop_
_entity_poly.entity_id
_entity_poly.type
_entity_poly.pdbx_seq_one_letter_code
_entity_poly.pdbx_strand_id
1 'polypeptide(L)'
;MSKKPKNQEEVFQLFSKMKLAHEKSNLFENPQFLKWTSAVTKGYKDSQAADMAIALTLARQRGDEALAKMIVEAKKVSSTKNVATRLEEAQIKNWLSKEETADNVFRALKIENDGYISMRNPLLGTWVSYVKKIVENPYKLLLSKMRARNSDDIVATYIWSAKRDVVGSTIAQKVEDVLLDSWMPQSADDVFKLLKLNTGGSNLFNYPRLSSWVSYVTKIEGKQADEQMYTVLKAAYGDDELATMLAASKQFALGDVAKRLEEVQHKVGLIEGKTAEGFFTTLKLNTQGDKLFESPALHSWVDYVTKLSPKNADELMLSALKTSYKDDFVLAKMFIAAKESSSTKAIAGKLEQAQMSDWLRNEKSADEVFKLLKLDDGVDDLLTNPLLSNWVIYVEKLNENPYSILLGKLKMSKLTATDDKLVEMIMKAKTEASTSSIAGKLEAAQLEKWLSEKQTAAGVFKLLKLTDEGTFLLWRSHLRAWVDYVTKLDAKNSDDAILSVLKPYYTTDTKLASMVLTGRSMSDDM
;
A
#
# COMPACT_ATOMS: atom_id res chain seq x y z
N MET A 1 -42.61 49.93 28.62
CA MET A 1 -43.92 49.50 28.06
C MET A 1 -44.21 48.09 28.56
N SER A 2 -45.20 47.96 29.44
CA SER A 2 -45.63 46.71 30.08
C SER A 2 -46.89 46.16 29.38
N LYS A 3 -46.80 45.82 28.10
CA LYS A 3 -47.90 45.13 27.41
C LYS A 3 -47.65 43.63 27.49
N LYS A 4 -48.56 42.90 28.12
CA LYS A 4 -48.63 41.43 28.14
C LYS A 4 -49.56 41.01 26.99
N PRO A 5 -49.06 40.68 25.79
CA PRO A 5 -49.90 40.38 24.64
C PRO A 5 -50.68 39.09 24.89
N LYS A 6 -51.98 39.08 24.63
CA LYS A 6 -52.89 37.96 24.93
C LYS A 6 -53.31 37.13 23.71
N ASN A 7 -53.01 37.62 22.50
CA ASN A 7 -53.34 36.96 21.24
C ASN A 7 -52.22 37.16 20.22
N GLN A 8 -52.29 36.44 19.09
CA GLN A 8 -51.23 36.43 18.08
C GLN A 8 -50.95 37.82 17.49
N GLU A 9 -51.98 38.63 17.25
CA GLU A 9 -51.81 39.95 16.65
C GLU A 9 -51.11 40.91 17.62
N GLU A 10 -51.48 40.89 18.90
CA GLU A 10 -50.77 41.68 19.93
C GLU A 10 -49.29 41.27 20.07
N VAL A 11 -48.99 39.97 19.94
CA VAL A 11 -47.61 39.46 19.94
C VAL A 11 -46.81 40.04 18.78
N PHE A 12 -47.38 40.02 17.57
CA PHE A 12 -46.76 40.57 16.36
C PHE A 12 -46.58 42.10 16.41
N GLN A 13 -47.58 42.83 16.90
CA GLN A 13 -47.51 44.27 17.07
C GLN A 13 -46.42 44.66 18.08
N LEU A 14 -46.30 43.92 19.19
CA LEU A 14 -45.23 44.15 20.16
C LEU A 14 -43.85 43.84 19.57
N PHE A 15 -43.72 42.76 18.79
CA PHE A 15 -42.47 42.39 18.11
C PHE A 15 -42.01 43.51 17.14
N SER A 16 -42.94 44.03 16.35
CA SER A 16 -42.70 45.11 15.39
C SER A 16 -42.36 46.42 16.10
N LYS A 17 -43.08 46.78 17.17
CA LYS A 17 -42.81 47.97 17.98
C LYS A 17 -41.43 47.94 18.64
N MET A 18 -40.96 46.75 19.00
CA MET A 18 -39.63 46.53 19.56
C MET A 18 -38.54 46.46 18.47
N LYS A 19 -38.87 46.73 17.19
CA LYS A 19 -37.93 46.77 16.05
C LYS A 19 -37.12 45.48 15.84
N LEU A 20 -37.65 44.34 16.30
CA LEU A 20 -36.98 43.04 16.22
C LEU A 20 -37.04 42.40 14.81
N ALA A 21 -37.91 42.92 13.94
CA ALA A 21 -38.06 42.44 12.56
C ALA A 21 -36.80 42.64 11.71
N HIS A 22 -36.04 43.71 11.96
CA HIS A 22 -34.84 44.05 11.19
C HIS A 22 -33.52 43.65 11.87
N GLU A 23 -33.60 42.93 12.99
CA GLU A 23 -32.43 42.52 13.75
C GLU A 23 -31.58 41.52 12.93
N LYS A 24 -30.30 41.83 12.75
CA LYS A 24 -29.33 41.04 11.95
C LYS A 24 -28.36 40.25 12.83
N SER A 25 -28.33 40.51 14.14
CA SER A 25 -27.50 39.79 15.13
C SER A 25 -28.12 38.45 15.57
N ASN A 26 -27.45 37.73 16.47
CA ASN A 26 -27.95 36.48 17.07
C ASN A 26 -29.23 36.75 17.89
N LEU A 27 -30.38 36.67 17.22
CA LEU A 27 -31.68 37.11 17.76
C LEU A 27 -31.99 36.49 19.12
N PHE A 28 -31.62 35.23 19.36
CA PHE A 28 -31.94 34.54 20.60
C PHE A 28 -31.10 34.97 21.81
N GLU A 29 -29.98 35.66 21.59
CA GLU A 29 -29.16 36.28 22.64
C GLU A 29 -29.46 37.77 22.79
N ASN A 30 -30.25 38.35 21.88
CA ASN A 30 -30.58 39.76 21.91
C ASN A 30 -31.40 40.11 23.17
N PRO A 31 -30.94 41.03 24.04
CA PRO A 31 -31.66 41.37 25.28
C PRO A 31 -33.08 41.90 25.05
N GLN A 32 -33.32 42.56 23.92
CA GLN A 32 -34.64 43.06 23.55
C GLN A 32 -35.56 41.92 23.09
N PHE A 33 -35.03 40.92 22.41
CA PHE A 33 -35.75 39.69 22.10
C PHE A 33 -36.12 38.93 23.37
N LEU A 34 -35.21 38.78 24.34
CA LEU A 34 -35.50 38.13 25.63
C LEU A 34 -36.56 38.88 26.45
N LYS A 35 -36.55 40.22 26.42
CA LYS A 35 -37.62 41.03 27.02
C LYS A 35 -38.96 40.80 26.32
N TRP A 36 -38.95 40.69 25.00
CA TRP A 36 -40.16 40.42 24.22
C TRP A 36 -40.72 39.02 24.51
N THR A 37 -39.91 37.95 24.48
CA THR A 37 -40.36 36.59 24.79
C THR A 37 -40.91 36.50 26.22
N SER A 38 -40.26 37.13 27.20
CA SER A 38 -40.76 37.21 28.57
C SER A 38 -42.13 37.91 28.67
N ALA A 39 -42.35 38.97 27.89
CA ALA A 39 -43.64 39.66 27.83
C ALA A 39 -44.73 38.74 27.24
N VAL A 40 -44.42 38.01 26.16
CA VAL A 40 -45.33 37.04 25.54
C VAL A 40 -45.69 35.92 26.51
N THR A 41 -44.70 35.28 27.15
CA THR A 41 -44.94 34.21 28.14
C THR A 41 -45.82 34.68 29.31
N LYS A 42 -45.68 35.95 29.76
CA LYS A 42 -46.53 36.52 30.83
C LYS A 42 -47.97 36.82 30.38
N GLY A 43 -48.23 36.90 29.08
CA GLY A 43 -49.55 37.21 28.52
C GLY A 43 -50.42 35.99 28.26
N TYR A 44 -49.81 34.81 28.11
CA TYR A 44 -50.49 33.54 27.87
C TYR A 44 -50.60 32.73 29.15
N LYS A 45 -51.71 31.99 29.31
CA LYS A 45 -51.88 31.06 30.45
C LYS A 45 -51.13 29.75 30.24
N ASP A 46 -51.08 29.28 29.00
CA ASP A 46 -50.35 28.08 28.58
C ASP A 46 -48.99 28.47 27.99
N SER A 47 -47.92 27.90 28.53
CA SER A 47 -46.55 28.14 28.07
C SER A 47 -46.33 27.63 26.65
N GLN A 48 -46.99 26.54 26.26
CA GLN A 48 -46.88 25.98 24.93
C GLN A 48 -47.53 26.89 23.88
N ALA A 49 -48.74 27.42 24.17
CA ALA A 49 -49.38 28.42 23.33
C ALA A 49 -48.52 29.70 23.19
N ALA A 50 -47.84 30.12 24.26
CA ALA A 50 -46.91 31.24 24.20
C ALA A 50 -45.73 30.98 23.24
N ASP A 51 -45.12 29.80 23.32
CA ASP A 51 -44.00 29.40 22.47
C ASP A 51 -44.43 29.26 21.00
N MET A 52 -45.62 28.70 20.75
CA MET A 52 -46.25 28.65 19.42
C MET A 52 -46.45 30.04 18.84
N ALA A 53 -46.97 31.00 19.64
CA ALA A 53 -47.17 32.37 19.19
C ALA A 53 -45.85 33.09 18.87
N ILE A 54 -44.80 32.83 19.65
CA ILE A 54 -43.44 33.31 19.40
C ILE A 54 -42.92 32.76 18.07
N ALA A 55 -42.93 31.44 17.89
CA ALA A 55 -42.45 30.77 16.68
C ALA A 55 -43.24 31.22 15.44
N LEU A 56 -44.56 31.35 15.54
CA LEU A 56 -45.43 31.81 14.44
C LEU A 56 -45.09 33.25 14.04
N THR A 57 -44.76 34.12 15.00
CA THR A 57 -44.34 35.50 14.73
C THR A 57 -43.01 35.53 13.98
N LEU A 58 -42.05 34.70 14.40
CA LEU A 58 -40.74 34.60 13.75
C LEU A 58 -40.86 34.04 12.32
N ALA A 59 -41.66 32.97 12.14
CA ALA A 59 -41.92 32.38 10.83
C ALA A 59 -42.64 33.36 9.90
N ARG A 60 -43.62 34.13 10.39
CA ARG A 60 -44.32 35.16 9.61
C ARG A 60 -43.37 36.25 9.09
N GLN A 61 -42.34 36.59 9.85
CA GLN A 61 -41.39 37.65 9.49
C GLN A 61 -40.26 37.17 8.59
N ARG A 62 -39.77 35.94 8.76
CA ARG A 62 -38.54 35.46 8.11
C ARG A 62 -38.73 34.23 7.23
N GLY A 63 -39.89 33.57 7.30
CA GLY A 63 -40.16 32.28 6.67
C GLY A 63 -39.77 31.10 7.56
N ASP A 64 -40.40 29.95 7.30
CA ASP A 64 -40.18 28.71 8.06
C ASP A 64 -38.75 28.18 7.94
N GLU A 65 -38.18 28.21 6.72
CA GLU A 65 -36.78 27.85 6.46
C GLU A 65 -35.80 28.68 7.32
N ALA A 66 -35.96 30.00 7.34
CA ALA A 66 -35.04 30.88 8.06
C ALA A 66 -35.14 30.67 9.57
N LEU A 67 -36.36 30.52 10.10
CA LEU A 67 -36.57 30.20 11.51
C LEU A 67 -35.93 28.85 11.87
N ALA A 68 -36.15 27.81 11.07
CA ALA A 68 -35.58 26.48 11.32
C ALA A 68 -34.05 26.51 11.28
N LYS A 69 -33.43 27.25 10.34
CA LYS A 69 -31.97 27.46 10.31
C LYS A 69 -31.45 28.11 11.59
N MET A 70 -32.11 29.19 12.04
CA MET A 70 -31.75 29.86 13.28
C MET A 70 -31.84 28.91 14.48
N ILE A 71 -32.90 28.10 14.55
CA ILE A 71 -33.10 27.10 15.61
C ILE A 71 -31.98 26.06 15.59
N VAL A 72 -31.63 25.50 14.43
CA VAL A 72 -30.56 24.49 14.33
C VAL A 72 -29.22 25.04 14.80
N GLU A 73 -28.84 26.24 14.39
CA GLU A 73 -27.59 26.88 14.87
C GLU A 73 -27.65 27.15 16.38
N ALA A 74 -28.77 27.65 16.88
CA ALA A 74 -28.95 27.94 18.29
C ALA A 74 -28.99 26.70 19.20
N LYS A 75 -29.31 25.52 18.67
CA LYS A 75 -29.21 24.24 19.40
C LYS A 75 -27.75 23.82 19.65
N LYS A 76 -26.79 24.35 18.87
CA LYS A 76 -25.36 24.06 19.03
C LYS A 76 -24.72 24.88 20.16
N VAL A 77 -25.30 26.01 20.52
CA VAL A 77 -24.79 26.91 21.57
C VAL A 77 -25.50 26.61 22.90
N SER A 78 -24.73 26.40 23.97
CA SER A 78 -25.25 25.99 25.28
C SER A 78 -26.22 27.02 25.90
N SER A 79 -25.96 28.32 25.74
CA SER A 79 -26.79 29.42 26.24
C SER A 79 -28.19 29.45 25.60
N THR A 80 -28.30 29.11 24.31
CA THR A 80 -29.55 29.20 23.53
C THR A 80 -30.26 27.87 23.32
N LYS A 81 -29.62 26.74 23.62
CA LYS A 81 -30.12 25.38 23.34
C LYS A 81 -31.54 25.12 23.85
N ASN A 82 -31.85 25.54 25.07
CA ASN A 82 -33.17 25.31 25.67
C ASN A 82 -34.26 26.12 24.95
N VAL A 83 -33.98 27.38 24.63
CA VAL A 83 -34.92 28.24 23.88
C VAL A 83 -35.12 27.68 22.47
N ALA A 84 -34.04 27.30 21.80
CA ALA A 84 -34.10 26.73 20.46
C ALA A 84 -34.90 25.42 20.41
N THR A 85 -34.73 24.54 21.39
CA THR A 85 -35.50 23.28 21.49
C THR A 85 -37.00 23.55 21.67
N ARG A 86 -37.38 24.49 22.53
CA ARG A 86 -38.78 24.90 22.69
C ARG A 86 -39.36 25.51 21.41
N LEU A 87 -38.58 26.35 20.72
CA LEU A 87 -39.00 26.96 19.45
C LEU A 87 -39.14 25.93 18.32
N GLU A 88 -38.29 24.90 18.28
CA GLU A 88 -38.43 23.77 17.35
C GLU A 88 -39.76 23.03 17.57
N GLU A 89 -40.06 22.68 18.82
CA GLU A 89 -41.33 22.03 19.16
C GLU A 89 -42.54 22.91 18.83
N ALA A 90 -42.44 24.21 19.11
CA ALA A 90 -43.48 25.18 18.81
C ALA A 90 -43.69 25.33 17.30
N GLN A 91 -42.62 25.37 16.50
CA GLN A 91 -42.70 25.41 15.04
C GLN A 91 -43.39 24.16 14.49
N ILE A 92 -43.00 22.96 14.98
CA ILE A 92 -43.65 21.69 14.64
C ILE A 92 -45.14 21.71 15.01
N LYS A 93 -45.49 22.15 16.22
CA LYS A 93 -46.89 22.24 16.67
C LYS A 93 -47.71 23.23 15.85
N ASN A 94 -47.10 24.32 15.39
CA ASN A 94 -47.77 25.25 14.46
C ASN A 94 -48.13 24.56 13.14
N TRP A 95 -47.22 23.79 12.54
CA TRP A 95 -47.54 23.00 11.34
C TRP A 95 -48.60 21.93 11.60
N LEU A 96 -48.54 21.24 12.74
CA LEU A 96 -49.57 20.25 13.13
C LEU A 96 -50.96 20.89 13.29
N SER A 97 -51.04 22.07 13.91
CA SER A 97 -52.31 22.80 14.10
C SER A 97 -52.97 23.26 12.80
N LYS A 98 -52.18 23.35 11.72
CA LYS A 98 -52.63 23.70 10.38
C LYS A 98 -52.87 22.47 9.50
N GLU A 99 -52.71 21.27 10.06
CA GLU A 99 -52.82 20.01 9.32
C GLU A 99 -51.92 19.99 8.06
N GLU A 100 -50.73 20.58 8.18
CA GLU A 100 -49.78 20.57 7.06
C GLU A 100 -49.44 19.13 6.65
N THR A 101 -49.01 18.95 5.41
CA THR A 101 -48.49 17.66 4.94
C THR A 101 -46.98 17.62 5.07
N ALA A 102 -46.40 16.41 5.12
CA ALA A 102 -44.95 16.22 5.03
C ALA A 102 -44.35 16.98 3.83
N ASP A 103 -45.06 17.02 2.70
CA ASP A 103 -44.65 17.67 1.46
C ASP A 103 -44.67 19.19 1.56
N ASN A 104 -45.70 19.76 2.19
CA ASN A 104 -45.77 21.21 2.42
C ASN A 104 -44.64 21.67 3.33
N VAL A 105 -44.39 20.95 4.44
CA VAL A 105 -43.28 21.29 5.36
C VAL A 105 -41.93 21.12 4.66
N PHE A 106 -41.75 20.07 3.84
CA PHE A 106 -40.53 19.86 3.08
C PHE A 106 -40.24 21.03 2.12
N ARG A 107 -41.26 21.52 1.41
CA ARG A 107 -41.19 22.70 0.53
C ARG A 107 -40.97 23.99 1.31
N ALA A 108 -41.65 24.18 2.44
CA ALA A 108 -41.50 25.37 3.30
C ALA A 108 -40.09 25.51 3.88
N LEU A 109 -39.44 24.37 4.16
CA LEU A 109 -38.04 24.30 4.61
C LEU A 109 -37.02 24.35 3.46
N LYS A 110 -37.47 24.38 2.20
CA LYS A 110 -36.61 24.38 0.99
C LYS A 110 -35.50 23.32 1.05
N ILE A 111 -35.87 22.09 1.41
CA ILE A 111 -34.91 21.00 1.54
C ILE A 111 -34.40 20.53 0.17
N GLU A 112 -35.29 20.47 -0.82
CA GLU A 112 -34.98 20.24 -2.23
C GLU A 112 -34.70 21.57 -2.93
N ASN A 113 -33.59 21.63 -3.64
CA ASN A 113 -33.24 22.74 -4.53
C ASN A 113 -33.02 22.20 -5.95
N ASP A 114 -33.81 22.66 -6.92
CA ASP A 114 -33.77 22.22 -8.32
C ASP A 114 -33.79 20.70 -8.54
N GLY A 115 -34.48 19.96 -7.66
CA GLY A 115 -34.53 18.48 -7.73
C GLY A 115 -33.43 17.75 -6.98
N TYR A 116 -32.48 18.48 -6.41
CA TYR A 116 -31.41 17.90 -5.61
C TYR A 116 -31.73 17.98 -4.12
N ILE A 117 -31.66 16.82 -3.45
CA ILE A 117 -31.84 16.69 -2.00
C ILE A 117 -30.48 16.40 -1.39
N SER A 118 -29.88 17.42 -0.77
CA SER A 118 -28.64 17.23 -0.02
C SER A 118 -28.93 16.55 1.30
N MET A 119 -28.43 15.34 1.50
CA MET A 119 -28.45 14.64 2.80
C MET A 119 -27.71 15.42 3.91
N ARG A 120 -26.90 16.42 3.54
CA ARG A 120 -26.23 17.34 4.47
C ARG A 120 -27.07 18.54 4.87
N ASN A 121 -28.30 18.66 4.36
CA ASN A 121 -29.15 19.79 4.69
C ASN A 121 -29.51 19.74 6.19
N PRO A 122 -29.12 20.75 6.99
CA PRO A 122 -29.33 20.74 8.44
C PRO A 122 -30.82 20.68 8.84
N LEU A 123 -31.72 21.05 7.93
CA LEU A 123 -33.16 21.07 8.17
C LEU A 123 -33.84 19.71 8.00
N LEU A 124 -33.13 18.70 7.48
CA LEU A 124 -33.65 17.33 7.39
C LEU A 124 -34.04 16.79 8.77
N GLY A 125 -33.29 17.12 9.83
CA GLY A 125 -33.62 16.71 11.20
C GLY A 125 -34.97 17.27 11.69
N THR A 126 -35.25 18.53 11.38
CA THR A 126 -36.51 19.20 11.72
C THR A 126 -37.67 18.56 10.95
N TRP A 127 -37.51 18.33 9.64
CA TRP A 127 -38.52 17.65 8.83
C TRP A 127 -38.78 16.21 9.29
N VAL A 128 -37.72 15.43 9.55
CA VAL A 128 -37.83 14.06 10.11
C VAL A 128 -38.61 14.06 11.43
N SER A 129 -38.37 15.06 12.29
CA SER A 129 -39.06 15.18 13.58
C SER A 129 -40.54 15.48 13.40
N TYR A 130 -40.89 16.35 12.46
CA TYR A 130 -42.27 16.65 12.09
C TYR A 130 -42.99 15.42 11.52
N VAL A 131 -42.39 14.73 10.55
CA VAL A 131 -43.03 13.56 9.90
C VAL A 131 -43.30 12.43 10.90
N LYS A 132 -42.41 12.23 11.88
CA LYS A 132 -42.67 11.28 12.97
C LYS A 132 -43.89 11.66 13.82
N LYS A 133 -44.19 12.95 13.99
CA LYS A 133 -45.33 13.43 14.77
C LYS A 133 -46.67 13.20 14.06
N ILE A 134 -46.67 13.18 12.73
CA ILE A 134 -47.84 12.77 11.92
C ILE A 134 -47.90 11.26 11.68
N VAL A 135 -47.07 10.47 12.40
CA VAL A 135 -47.09 8.99 12.41
C VAL A 135 -46.76 8.35 11.06
N GLU A 136 -45.98 9.04 10.23
CA GLU A 136 -45.45 8.50 8.98
C GLU A 136 -43.97 8.08 9.11
N ASN A 137 -43.46 7.27 8.17
CA ASN A 137 -42.04 6.92 8.11
C ASN A 137 -41.26 7.97 7.29
N PRO A 138 -40.50 8.88 7.93
CA PRO A 138 -39.78 9.93 7.21
C PRO A 138 -38.75 9.43 6.22
N TYR A 139 -38.09 8.30 6.51
CA TYR A 139 -37.00 7.81 5.68
C TYR A 139 -37.54 7.18 4.40
N LYS A 140 -38.72 6.54 4.47
CA LYS A 140 -39.44 6.02 3.29
C LYS A 140 -39.92 7.15 2.38
N LEU A 141 -40.46 8.22 2.95
CA LEU A 141 -40.84 9.43 2.19
C LEU A 141 -39.63 10.14 1.60
N LEU A 142 -38.52 10.23 2.34
CA LEU A 142 -37.30 10.84 1.82
C LEU A 142 -36.74 10.03 0.65
N LEU A 143 -36.74 8.70 0.75
CA LEU A 143 -36.34 7.81 -0.32
C LEU A 143 -37.23 7.97 -1.56
N SER A 144 -38.57 8.03 -1.39
CA SER A 144 -39.47 8.22 -2.55
C SER A 144 -39.23 9.55 -3.26
N LYS A 145 -38.94 10.63 -2.50
CA LYS A 145 -38.55 11.92 -3.07
C LYS A 145 -37.23 11.85 -3.83
N MET A 146 -36.22 11.14 -3.32
CA MET A 146 -34.96 10.96 -4.03
C MET A 146 -35.14 10.17 -5.34
N ARG A 147 -35.97 9.12 -5.31
CA ARG A 147 -36.30 8.28 -6.48
C ARG A 147 -37.10 8.99 -7.56
N ALA A 148 -37.80 10.08 -7.21
CA ALA A 148 -38.60 10.84 -8.19
C ALA A 148 -37.76 11.40 -9.35
N ARG A 149 -36.44 11.56 -9.17
CA ARG A 149 -35.53 12.09 -10.21
C ARG A 149 -34.24 11.29 -10.40
N ASN A 150 -34.01 10.28 -9.58
CA ASN A 150 -32.75 9.54 -9.56
C ASN A 150 -33.03 8.03 -9.57
N SER A 151 -32.23 7.29 -10.32
CA SER A 151 -32.19 5.83 -10.23
C SER A 151 -31.42 5.39 -8.97
N ASP A 152 -31.65 4.15 -8.54
CA ASP A 152 -31.11 3.64 -7.27
C ASP A 152 -29.57 3.62 -7.21
N ASP A 153 -28.88 3.50 -8.34
CA ASP A 153 -27.41 3.65 -8.42
C ASP A 153 -26.93 5.05 -8.01
N ILE A 154 -27.68 6.09 -8.37
CA ILE A 154 -27.40 7.49 -8.00
C ILE A 154 -27.79 7.71 -6.53
N VAL A 155 -28.95 7.22 -6.10
CA VAL A 155 -29.41 7.32 -4.70
C VAL A 155 -28.41 6.66 -3.74
N ALA A 156 -27.96 5.44 -4.03
CA ALA A 156 -26.95 4.74 -3.24
C ALA A 156 -25.62 5.50 -3.18
N THR A 157 -25.22 6.16 -4.27
CA THR A 157 -24.02 7.00 -4.31
C THR A 157 -24.16 8.20 -3.36
N TYR A 158 -25.30 8.89 -3.36
CA TYR A 158 -25.56 10.01 -2.46
C TYR A 158 -25.60 9.58 -0.98
N ILE A 159 -26.20 8.43 -0.69
CA ILE A 159 -26.22 7.85 0.66
C ILE A 159 -24.80 7.54 1.13
N TRP A 160 -23.98 6.89 0.31
CA TRP A 160 -22.60 6.57 0.66
C TRP A 160 -21.79 7.85 0.98
N SER A 161 -21.89 8.87 0.12
CA SER A 161 -21.21 10.15 0.36
C SER A 161 -21.67 10.81 1.67
N ALA A 162 -22.96 10.73 1.99
CA ALA A 162 -23.50 11.30 3.22
C ALA A 162 -23.08 10.53 4.47
N LYS A 163 -22.93 9.20 4.40
CA LYS A 163 -22.50 8.36 5.52
C LYS A 163 -21.04 8.59 5.92
N ARG A 164 -20.19 9.10 5.03
CA ARG A 164 -18.77 9.37 5.31
C ARG A 164 -18.54 10.63 6.15
N ASP A 165 -19.52 11.52 6.23
CA ASP A 165 -19.42 12.77 6.98
C ASP A 165 -20.11 12.67 8.36
N VAL A 166 -19.62 13.42 9.36
CA VAL A 166 -20.14 13.38 10.75
C VAL A 166 -21.58 13.92 10.84
N VAL A 167 -21.97 14.87 9.99
CA VAL A 167 -23.29 15.51 10.01
C VAL A 167 -24.22 14.85 8.99
N GLY A 168 -25.27 14.18 9.45
CA GLY A 168 -26.27 13.52 8.59
C GLY A 168 -26.13 11.99 8.49
N SER A 169 -25.08 11.40 9.07
CA SER A 169 -24.81 9.95 9.03
C SER A 169 -26.00 9.11 9.51
N THR A 170 -26.68 9.51 10.59
CA THR A 170 -27.84 8.76 11.12
C THR A 170 -29.06 8.80 10.21
N ILE A 171 -29.34 9.93 9.55
CA ILE A 171 -30.46 10.00 8.60
C ILE A 171 -30.10 9.19 7.36
N ALA A 172 -28.88 9.33 6.85
CA ALA A 172 -28.39 8.58 5.69
C ALA A 172 -28.44 7.06 5.94
N GLN A 173 -28.02 6.59 7.12
CA GLN A 173 -28.13 5.18 7.53
C GLN A 173 -29.58 4.69 7.50
N LYS A 174 -30.52 5.45 8.08
CA LYS A 174 -31.94 5.06 8.11
C LYS A 174 -32.61 5.10 6.74
N VAL A 175 -32.17 6.00 5.85
CA VAL A 175 -32.62 5.99 4.45
C VAL A 175 -32.03 4.79 3.72
N GLU A 176 -30.77 4.43 3.98
CA GLU A 176 -30.17 3.22 3.44
C GLU A 176 -30.94 1.97 3.90
N ASP A 177 -31.25 1.85 5.19
CA ASP A 177 -32.01 0.70 5.72
C ASP A 177 -33.32 0.49 4.95
N VAL A 178 -34.06 1.57 4.69
CA VAL A 178 -35.31 1.55 3.91
C VAL A 178 -35.05 1.30 2.42
N LEU A 179 -33.94 1.77 1.86
CA LEU A 179 -33.51 1.43 0.50
C LEU A 179 -33.27 -0.07 0.38
N LEU A 180 -32.50 -0.66 1.30
CA LEU A 180 -32.23 -2.10 1.35
C LEU A 180 -33.52 -2.91 1.52
N ASP A 181 -34.41 -2.49 2.43
CA ASP A 181 -35.72 -3.13 2.62
C ASP A 181 -36.56 -3.11 1.34
N SER A 182 -36.49 -2.02 0.58
CA SER A 182 -37.28 -1.87 -0.65
C SER A 182 -36.79 -2.74 -1.81
N TRP A 183 -35.57 -3.29 -1.74
CA TRP A 183 -35.06 -4.22 -2.73
C TRP A 183 -35.52 -5.66 -2.46
N MET A 184 -35.90 -6.00 -1.23
CA MET A 184 -36.36 -7.34 -0.91
C MET A 184 -37.69 -7.68 -1.62
N PRO A 185 -37.86 -8.92 -2.15
CA PRO A 185 -36.99 -10.09 -2.00
C PRO A 185 -36.03 -10.34 -3.19
N GLN A 186 -35.56 -9.29 -3.90
CA GLN A 186 -34.70 -9.46 -5.08
C GLN A 186 -33.38 -10.18 -4.74
N SER A 187 -32.81 -10.88 -5.72
CA SER A 187 -31.53 -11.56 -5.52
C SER A 187 -30.36 -10.57 -5.44
N ALA A 188 -29.21 -11.04 -4.92
CA ALA A 188 -27.96 -10.28 -4.95
C ALA A 188 -27.56 -9.86 -6.38
N ASP A 189 -27.79 -10.72 -7.38
CA ASP A 189 -27.48 -10.45 -8.79
C ASP A 189 -28.43 -9.39 -9.40
N ASP A 190 -29.72 -9.43 -9.07
CA ASP A 190 -30.68 -8.44 -9.54
C ASP A 190 -30.33 -7.04 -9.01
N VAL A 191 -30.02 -6.93 -7.71
CA VAL A 191 -29.61 -5.65 -7.11
C VAL A 191 -28.25 -5.20 -7.63
N PHE A 192 -27.35 -6.12 -7.94
CA PHE A 192 -26.07 -5.81 -8.57
C PHE A 192 -26.25 -5.12 -9.94
N LYS A 193 -27.17 -5.63 -10.76
CA LYS A 193 -27.56 -5.06 -12.05
C LYS A 193 -28.35 -3.76 -11.89
N LEU A 194 -29.28 -3.70 -10.94
CA LEU A 194 -30.05 -2.49 -10.61
C LEU A 194 -29.13 -1.31 -10.29
N LEU A 195 -28.05 -1.57 -9.55
CA LEU A 195 -27.04 -0.58 -9.19
C LEU A 195 -25.99 -0.35 -10.30
N LYS A 196 -26.16 -0.95 -11.48
CA LYS A 196 -25.23 -0.83 -12.62
C LYS A 196 -23.79 -1.10 -12.22
N LEU A 197 -23.59 -2.10 -11.36
CA LEU A 197 -22.27 -2.52 -10.92
C LEU A 197 -21.61 -3.48 -11.92
N ASN A 198 -22.39 -4.01 -12.87
CA ASN A 198 -21.92 -4.83 -13.99
C ASN A 198 -21.34 -4.01 -15.16
N THR A 199 -21.47 -2.67 -15.16
CA THR A 199 -21.12 -1.82 -16.31
C THR A 199 -19.86 -0.96 -16.09
N GLY A 200 -18.92 -1.40 -15.25
CA GLY A 200 -17.81 -0.56 -14.76
C GLY A 200 -16.37 -0.98 -15.06
N GLY A 201 -16.19 -2.15 -15.68
CA GLY A 201 -14.87 -2.75 -15.85
C GLY A 201 -14.13 -2.93 -14.52
N SER A 202 -12.81 -2.81 -14.55
CA SER A 202 -11.91 -3.11 -13.43
C SER A 202 -11.98 -2.16 -12.22
N ASN A 203 -12.84 -1.13 -12.27
CA ASN A 203 -12.93 -0.07 -11.25
C ASN A 203 -14.08 -0.25 -10.26
N LEU A 204 -14.67 -1.45 -10.17
CA LEU A 204 -15.82 -1.75 -9.31
C LEU A 204 -15.65 -1.27 -7.86
N PHE A 205 -14.49 -1.54 -7.24
CA PHE A 205 -14.23 -1.20 -5.84
C PHE A 205 -14.07 0.30 -5.59
N ASN A 206 -13.99 1.11 -6.65
CA ASN A 206 -14.01 2.56 -6.58
C ASN A 206 -15.43 3.15 -6.65
N TYR A 207 -16.45 2.33 -6.89
CA TYR A 207 -17.83 2.80 -6.98
C TYR A 207 -18.47 2.96 -5.60
N PRO A 208 -18.87 4.18 -5.20
CA PRO A 208 -19.55 4.44 -3.92
C PRO A 208 -20.73 3.49 -3.64
N ARG A 209 -21.56 3.27 -4.67
CA ARG A 209 -22.77 2.44 -4.62
C ARG A 209 -22.50 0.95 -4.36
N LEU A 210 -21.26 0.46 -4.54
CA LEU A 210 -20.88 -0.90 -4.15
C LEU A 210 -21.12 -1.11 -2.65
N SER A 211 -20.92 -0.09 -1.82
CA SER A 211 -21.15 -0.18 -0.38
C SER A 211 -22.58 -0.58 -0.02
N SER A 212 -23.58 -0.04 -0.73
CA SER A 212 -24.98 -0.37 -0.45
C SER A 212 -25.35 -1.77 -0.97
N TRP A 213 -24.74 -2.22 -2.08
CA TRP A 213 -24.86 -3.62 -2.49
C TRP A 213 -24.26 -4.59 -1.47
N VAL A 214 -23.06 -4.28 -0.93
CA VAL A 214 -22.44 -5.06 0.14
C VAL A 214 -23.32 -5.11 1.39
N SER A 215 -23.93 -3.98 1.76
CA SER A 215 -24.88 -3.95 2.89
C SER A 215 -26.16 -4.75 2.59
N TYR A 216 -26.65 -4.72 1.35
CA TYR A 216 -27.79 -5.53 0.92
C TYR A 216 -27.50 -7.02 1.05
N VAL A 217 -26.42 -7.51 0.43
CA VAL A 217 -26.09 -8.94 0.45
C VAL A 217 -25.80 -9.42 1.88
N THR A 218 -25.12 -8.60 2.70
CA THR A 218 -24.95 -8.88 4.13
C THR A 218 -26.30 -9.02 4.86
N LYS A 219 -27.29 -8.19 4.52
CA LYS A 219 -28.61 -8.23 5.14
C LYS A 219 -29.41 -9.48 4.79
N ILE A 220 -29.33 -9.95 3.54
CA ILE A 220 -30.12 -11.12 3.08
C ILE A 220 -29.42 -12.46 3.32
N GLU A 221 -28.09 -12.53 3.25
CA GLU A 221 -27.33 -13.79 3.38
C GLU A 221 -26.66 -13.98 4.76
N GLY A 222 -26.56 -12.91 5.56
CA GLY A 222 -25.90 -12.94 6.86
C GLY A 222 -24.46 -13.45 6.77
N LYS A 223 -24.20 -14.65 7.29
CA LYS A 223 -22.85 -15.23 7.32
C LYS A 223 -22.33 -15.70 5.96
N GLN A 224 -23.21 -15.96 4.99
CA GLN A 224 -22.84 -16.44 3.64
C GLN A 224 -22.65 -15.28 2.65
N ALA A 225 -22.65 -14.05 3.15
CA ALA A 225 -22.68 -12.86 2.31
C ALA A 225 -21.42 -12.75 1.43
N ASP A 226 -20.25 -13.15 1.91
CA ASP A 226 -19.02 -13.07 1.12
C ASP A 226 -18.98 -14.10 0.01
N GLU A 227 -19.41 -15.32 0.29
CA GLU A 227 -19.52 -16.38 -0.70
C GLU A 227 -20.53 -16.00 -1.79
N GLN A 228 -21.66 -15.40 -1.41
CA GLN A 228 -22.65 -14.91 -2.37
C GLN A 228 -22.13 -13.71 -3.17
N MET A 229 -21.48 -12.74 -2.53
CA MET A 229 -20.85 -11.61 -3.22
C MET A 229 -19.81 -12.12 -4.22
N TYR A 230 -18.91 -13.01 -3.79
CA TYR A 230 -17.88 -13.59 -4.65
C TYR A 230 -18.50 -14.33 -5.84
N THR A 231 -19.57 -15.10 -5.63
CA THR A 231 -20.27 -15.83 -6.70
C THR A 231 -20.84 -14.87 -7.76
N VAL A 232 -21.52 -13.81 -7.34
CA VAL A 232 -22.08 -12.80 -8.27
C VAL A 232 -20.95 -12.09 -9.04
N LEU A 233 -19.88 -11.69 -8.35
CA LEU A 233 -18.75 -11.01 -9.00
C LEU A 233 -17.98 -11.94 -9.95
N LYS A 234 -17.78 -13.21 -9.58
CA LYS A 234 -17.12 -14.22 -10.41
C LYS A 234 -17.93 -14.46 -11.68
N ALA A 235 -19.26 -14.53 -11.58
CA ALA A 235 -20.13 -14.64 -12.74
C ALA A 235 -20.10 -13.39 -13.64
N ALA A 236 -20.00 -12.19 -13.06
CA ALA A 236 -20.04 -10.93 -13.82
C ALA A 236 -18.71 -10.60 -14.52
N TYR A 237 -17.57 -10.92 -13.91
CA TYR A 237 -16.23 -10.52 -14.40
C TYR A 237 -15.35 -11.67 -14.87
N GLY A 238 -15.67 -12.91 -14.48
CA GLY A 238 -14.79 -14.06 -14.66
C GLY A 238 -13.69 -14.13 -13.61
N ASP A 239 -13.07 -15.31 -13.50
CA ASP A 239 -12.06 -15.63 -12.48
C ASP A 239 -10.87 -14.67 -12.53
N ASP A 240 -10.25 -14.51 -13.70
CA ASP A 240 -8.97 -13.80 -13.82
C ASP A 240 -9.12 -12.30 -13.61
N GLU A 241 -10.18 -11.70 -14.16
CA GLU A 241 -10.44 -10.27 -13.98
C GLU A 241 -10.82 -9.97 -12.53
N LEU A 242 -11.65 -10.81 -11.91
CA LEU A 242 -11.97 -10.66 -10.48
C LEU A 242 -10.73 -10.77 -9.60
N ALA A 243 -9.88 -11.76 -9.86
CA ALA A 243 -8.64 -11.97 -9.12
C ALA A 243 -7.76 -10.73 -9.11
N THR A 244 -7.54 -10.12 -10.28
CA THR A 244 -6.71 -8.92 -10.42
C THR A 244 -7.36 -7.69 -9.77
N MET A 245 -8.68 -7.52 -9.90
CA MET A 245 -9.41 -6.45 -9.22
C MET A 245 -9.30 -6.55 -7.70
N LEU A 246 -9.48 -7.74 -7.13
CA LEU A 246 -9.37 -7.97 -5.68
C LEU A 246 -7.97 -7.63 -5.17
N ALA A 247 -6.93 -8.14 -5.84
CA ALA A 247 -5.54 -7.88 -5.46
C ALA A 247 -5.18 -6.39 -5.49
N ALA A 248 -5.59 -5.67 -6.54
CA ALA A 248 -5.29 -4.24 -6.71
C ALA A 248 -6.07 -3.34 -5.75
N SER A 249 -7.23 -3.78 -5.27
CA SER A 249 -8.19 -2.91 -4.58
C SER A 249 -8.02 -2.84 -3.06
N LYS A 250 -7.12 -3.64 -2.48
CA LYS A 250 -6.96 -3.79 -1.01
C LYS A 250 -6.56 -2.51 -0.27
N GLN A 251 -6.04 -1.52 -0.99
CA GLN A 251 -5.58 -0.24 -0.47
C GLN A 251 -6.63 0.89 -0.52
N PHE A 252 -7.77 0.68 -1.16
CA PHE A 252 -8.80 1.72 -1.31
C PHE A 252 -9.86 1.67 -0.21
N ALA A 253 -10.84 2.59 -0.27
CA ALA A 253 -11.88 2.74 0.75
C ALA A 253 -12.72 1.48 0.99
N LEU A 254 -12.89 0.63 -0.03
CA LEU A 254 -13.56 -0.69 0.07
C LEU A 254 -12.55 -1.84 0.08
N GLY A 255 -11.30 -1.56 0.46
CA GLY A 255 -10.22 -2.55 0.48
C GLY A 255 -10.46 -3.71 1.46
N ASP A 256 -11.20 -3.49 2.54
CA ASP A 256 -11.55 -4.58 3.47
C ASP A 256 -12.56 -5.57 2.85
N VAL A 257 -13.45 -5.10 1.98
CA VAL A 257 -14.32 -6.00 1.18
C VAL A 257 -13.46 -6.79 0.21
N ALA A 258 -12.52 -6.14 -0.49
CA ALA A 258 -11.61 -6.83 -1.41
C ALA A 258 -10.77 -7.90 -0.70
N LYS A 259 -10.25 -7.64 0.50
CA LYS A 259 -9.51 -8.64 1.32
C LYS A 259 -10.39 -9.84 1.69
N ARG A 260 -11.62 -9.60 2.17
CA ARG A 260 -12.54 -10.70 2.53
C ARG A 260 -12.90 -11.57 1.33
N LEU A 261 -13.14 -10.95 0.18
CA LEU A 261 -13.45 -11.68 -1.06
C LEU A 261 -12.21 -12.38 -1.64
N GLU A 262 -11.00 -11.85 -1.45
CA GLU A 262 -9.75 -12.56 -1.76
C GLU A 262 -9.58 -13.82 -0.91
N GLU A 263 -9.95 -13.80 0.37
CA GLU A 263 -9.97 -15.01 1.20
C GLU A 263 -10.95 -16.05 0.69
N VAL A 264 -12.15 -15.63 0.23
CA VAL A 264 -13.10 -16.53 -0.42
C VAL A 264 -12.52 -17.09 -1.71
N GLN A 265 -11.89 -16.25 -2.54
CA GLN A 265 -11.22 -16.68 -3.76
C GLN A 265 -10.16 -17.76 -3.48
N HIS A 266 -9.35 -17.60 -2.44
CA HIS A 266 -8.36 -18.60 -2.03
C HIS A 266 -9.03 -19.90 -1.61
N LYS A 267 -10.06 -19.85 -0.76
CA LYS A 267 -10.82 -21.04 -0.32
C LYS A 267 -11.42 -21.79 -1.52
N VAL A 268 -12.05 -21.05 -2.43
CA VAL A 268 -12.64 -21.62 -3.66
C VAL A 268 -11.56 -22.24 -4.53
N GLY A 269 -10.43 -21.56 -4.74
CA GLY A 269 -9.31 -22.12 -5.50
C GLY A 269 -8.76 -23.41 -4.91
N LEU A 270 -8.66 -23.50 -3.58
CA LEU A 270 -8.24 -24.72 -2.88
C LEU A 270 -9.26 -25.86 -3.04
N ILE A 271 -10.56 -25.55 -2.96
CA ILE A 271 -11.65 -26.52 -3.16
C ILE A 271 -11.69 -27.02 -4.61
N GLU A 272 -11.49 -26.13 -5.57
CA GLU A 272 -11.39 -26.43 -7.00
C GLU A 272 -10.09 -27.15 -7.38
N GLY A 273 -9.14 -27.29 -6.43
CA GLY A 273 -7.86 -27.95 -6.66
C GLY A 273 -6.89 -27.17 -7.56
N LYS A 274 -7.02 -25.82 -7.61
CA LYS A 274 -6.12 -24.98 -8.41
C LYS A 274 -4.67 -25.15 -7.93
N THR A 275 -3.76 -25.44 -8.85
CA THR A 275 -2.32 -25.55 -8.56
C THR A 275 -1.70 -24.17 -8.33
N ALA A 276 -0.47 -24.13 -7.81
CA ALA A 276 0.30 -22.89 -7.69
C ALA A 276 0.43 -22.17 -9.04
N GLU A 277 0.69 -22.91 -10.12
CA GLU A 277 0.78 -22.38 -11.50
C GLU A 277 -0.59 -21.92 -12.03
N GLY A 278 -1.65 -22.71 -11.78
CA GLY A 278 -3.01 -22.34 -12.21
C GLY A 278 -3.48 -21.04 -11.56
N PHE A 279 -3.18 -20.86 -10.27
CA PHE A 279 -3.51 -19.62 -9.56
C PHE A 279 -2.60 -18.44 -9.97
N PHE A 280 -1.33 -18.70 -10.30
CA PHE A 280 -0.42 -17.70 -10.87
C PHE A 280 -0.97 -17.12 -12.17
N THR A 281 -1.50 -17.99 -13.04
CA THR A 281 -2.14 -17.59 -14.31
C THR A 281 -3.46 -16.87 -14.06
N THR A 282 -4.27 -17.33 -13.09
CA THR A 282 -5.53 -16.65 -12.69
C THR A 282 -5.26 -15.19 -12.31
N LEU A 283 -4.14 -14.92 -11.62
CA LEU A 283 -3.74 -13.57 -11.23
C LEU A 283 -3.02 -12.79 -12.35
N LYS A 284 -2.97 -13.32 -13.58
CA LYS A 284 -2.27 -12.76 -14.74
C LYS A 284 -0.81 -12.39 -14.45
N LEU A 285 -0.14 -13.16 -13.58
CA LEU A 285 1.25 -12.91 -13.19
C LEU A 285 2.24 -13.40 -14.27
N ASN A 286 1.85 -14.42 -15.04
CA ASN A 286 2.62 -14.96 -16.16
C ASN A 286 2.81 -13.99 -17.33
N THR A 287 2.06 -12.88 -17.38
CA THR A 287 2.18 -11.86 -18.43
C THR A 287 2.91 -10.60 -17.96
N GLN A 288 3.44 -10.56 -16.74
CA GLN A 288 4.04 -9.34 -16.16
C GLN A 288 5.52 -9.16 -16.52
N GLY A 289 6.19 -10.19 -17.04
CA GLY A 289 7.61 -10.13 -17.38
C GLY A 289 8.47 -9.69 -16.19
N ASP A 290 9.39 -8.76 -16.41
CA ASP A 290 10.30 -8.29 -15.36
C ASP A 290 9.60 -7.51 -14.22
N LYS A 291 8.36 -7.06 -14.43
CA LYS A 291 7.56 -6.31 -13.43
C LYS A 291 6.77 -7.21 -12.48
N LEU A 292 6.96 -8.52 -12.55
CA LEU A 292 6.26 -9.49 -11.70
C LEU A 292 6.32 -9.11 -10.21
N PHE A 293 7.50 -8.74 -9.72
CA PHE A 293 7.72 -8.40 -8.31
C PHE A 293 7.13 -7.05 -7.90
N GLU A 294 6.78 -6.20 -8.85
CA GLU A 294 6.07 -4.94 -8.61
C GLU A 294 4.55 -5.14 -8.55
N SER A 295 4.04 -6.31 -8.97
CA SER A 295 2.62 -6.59 -9.04
C SER A 295 1.99 -6.73 -7.66
N PRO A 296 0.91 -5.98 -7.34
CA PRO A 296 0.18 -6.15 -6.08
C PRO A 296 -0.46 -7.55 -5.94
N ALA A 297 -0.67 -8.26 -7.07
CA ALA A 297 -1.18 -9.61 -7.09
C ALA A 297 -0.15 -10.68 -6.66
N LEU A 298 1.15 -10.36 -6.65
CA LEU A 298 2.19 -11.30 -6.21
C LEU A 298 1.94 -11.76 -4.77
N HIS A 299 1.61 -10.84 -3.86
CA HIS A 299 1.34 -11.19 -2.46
C HIS A 299 0.14 -12.12 -2.32
N SER A 300 -0.92 -11.91 -3.11
CA SER A 300 -2.09 -12.80 -3.13
C SER A 300 -1.72 -14.22 -3.55
N TRP A 301 -0.86 -14.33 -4.57
CA TRP A 301 -0.37 -15.62 -5.04
C TRP A 301 0.50 -16.32 -3.99
N VAL A 302 1.44 -15.59 -3.37
CA VAL A 302 2.29 -16.13 -2.28
C VAL A 302 1.43 -16.63 -1.11
N ASP A 303 0.43 -15.86 -0.71
CA ASP A 303 -0.50 -16.26 0.36
C ASP A 303 -1.30 -17.50 -0.02
N TYR A 304 -1.77 -17.59 -1.27
CA TYR A 304 -2.47 -18.76 -1.79
C TYR A 304 -1.58 -20.01 -1.76
N VAL A 305 -0.36 -19.94 -2.31
CA VAL A 305 0.55 -21.09 -2.37
C VAL A 305 0.99 -21.53 -0.97
N THR A 306 1.16 -20.57 -0.04
CA THR A 306 1.43 -20.86 1.37
C THR A 306 0.29 -21.62 2.03
N LYS A 307 -0.98 -21.27 1.73
CA LYS A 307 -2.15 -22.03 2.21
C LYS A 307 -2.27 -23.39 1.53
N LEU A 308 -1.95 -23.48 0.24
CA LEU A 308 -2.01 -24.70 -0.56
C LEU A 308 -1.03 -25.76 -0.06
N SER A 309 0.21 -25.37 0.24
CA SER A 309 1.24 -26.28 0.74
C SER A 309 2.20 -25.57 1.69
N PRO A 310 1.85 -25.44 2.98
CA PRO A 310 2.65 -24.68 3.95
C PRO A 310 4.11 -25.14 4.08
N LYS A 311 4.39 -26.43 3.80
CA LYS A 311 5.74 -27.01 3.91
C LYS A 311 6.58 -26.89 2.64
N ASN A 312 5.93 -26.86 1.46
CA ASN A 312 6.61 -26.90 0.17
C ASN A 312 6.28 -25.66 -0.69
N ALA A 313 5.78 -24.60 -0.07
CA ALA A 313 5.31 -23.41 -0.78
C ALA A 313 6.40 -22.81 -1.67
N ASP A 314 7.62 -22.66 -1.14
CA ASP A 314 8.73 -22.02 -1.85
C ASP A 314 9.16 -22.83 -3.09
N GLU A 315 9.13 -24.16 -3.01
CA GLU A 315 9.41 -25.06 -4.13
C GLU A 315 8.31 -25.01 -5.20
N LEU A 316 7.05 -24.99 -4.80
CA LEU A 316 5.92 -24.86 -5.73
C LEU A 316 5.92 -23.49 -6.41
N MET A 317 6.25 -22.42 -5.67
CA MET A 317 6.39 -21.08 -6.23
C MET A 317 7.53 -21.04 -7.25
N LEU A 318 8.71 -21.57 -6.92
CA LEU A 318 9.82 -21.67 -7.87
C LEU A 318 9.43 -22.47 -9.12
N SER A 319 8.76 -23.61 -8.95
CA SER A 319 8.35 -24.46 -10.07
C SER A 319 7.40 -23.72 -11.03
N ALA A 320 6.40 -23.01 -10.50
CA ALA A 320 5.49 -22.20 -11.30
C ALA A 320 6.22 -21.04 -12.01
N LEU A 321 7.21 -20.42 -11.35
CA LEU A 321 8.04 -19.39 -11.97
C LEU A 321 8.89 -19.97 -13.10
N LYS A 322 9.49 -21.15 -12.93
CA LYS A 322 10.28 -21.83 -13.99
C LYS A 322 9.45 -22.19 -15.22
N THR A 323 8.14 -22.46 -15.06
CA THR A 323 7.26 -22.67 -16.21
C THR A 323 7.07 -21.39 -17.04
N SER A 324 7.01 -20.23 -16.39
CA SER A 324 6.82 -18.92 -17.04
C SER A 324 8.14 -18.29 -17.51
N TYR A 325 9.22 -18.50 -16.77
CA TYR A 325 10.56 -17.97 -17.00
C TYR A 325 11.54 -19.13 -17.10
N LYS A 326 11.77 -19.61 -18.32
CA LYS A 326 12.57 -20.83 -18.57
C LYS A 326 14.07 -20.66 -18.32
N ASP A 327 14.55 -19.44 -18.13
CA ASP A 327 15.97 -19.12 -17.97
C ASP A 327 16.29 -18.82 -16.49
N ASP A 328 17.09 -19.69 -15.86
CA ASP A 328 17.51 -19.54 -14.46
C ASP A 328 18.31 -18.25 -14.23
N PHE A 329 19.05 -17.78 -15.24
CA PHE A 329 19.74 -16.49 -15.20
C PHE A 329 18.75 -15.33 -15.04
N VAL A 330 17.64 -15.34 -15.79
CA VAL A 330 16.61 -14.30 -15.73
C VAL A 330 15.96 -14.30 -14.34
N LEU A 331 15.58 -15.48 -13.84
CA LEU A 331 15.00 -15.61 -12.50
C LEU A 331 15.94 -15.11 -11.40
N ALA A 332 17.22 -15.52 -11.45
CA ALA A 332 18.19 -15.09 -10.45
C ALA A 332 18.39 -13.57 -10.45
N LYS A 333 18.42 -12.93 -11.63
CA LYS A 333 18.47 -11.45 -11.73
C LYS A 333 17.22 -10.80 -11.14
N MET A 334 16.03 -11.34 -11.42
CA MET A 334 14.78 -10.83 -10.85
C MET A 334 14.78 -10.93 -9.32
N PHE A 335 15.30 -12.01 -8.75
CA PHE A 335 15.40 -12.17 -7.29
C PHE A 335 16.37 -11.17 -6.67
N ILE A 336 17.53 -10.90 -7.29
CA ILE A 336 18.45 -9.85 -6.82
C ILE A 336 17.76 -8.49 -6.83
N ALA A 337 17.14 -8.10 -7.95
CA ALA A 337 16.43 -6.83 -8.03
C ALA A 337 15.30 -6.73 -6.99
N ALA A 338 14.54 -7.81 -6.80
CA ALA A 338 13.46 -7.86 -5.81
C ALA A 338 13.95 -7.82 -4.35
N LYS A 339 15.22 -8.12 -4.08
CA LYS A 339 15.82 -8.00 -2.73
C LYS A 339 16.13 -6.56 -2.32
N GLU A 340 16.15 -5.63 -3.27
CA GLU A 340 16.36 -4.20 -3.02
C GLU A 340 15.10 -3.52 -2.45
N SER A 341 13.91 -4.06 -2.72
CA SER A 341 12.65 -3.54 -2.14
C SER A 341 12.29 -4.27 -0.84
N SER A 342 11.96 -3.50 0.20
CA SER A 342 11.58 -4.05 1.51
C SER A 342 10.32 -4.91 1.47
N SER A 343 9.37 -4.64 0.56
CA SER A 343 8.14 -5.42 0.41
C SER A 343 8.37 -6.82 -0.18
N THR A 344 9.38 -6.98 -1.03
CA THR A 344 9.64 -8.23 -1.78
C THR A 344 10.88 -8.98 -1.31
N LYS A 345 11.75 -8.35 -0.51
CA LYS A 345 13.02 -8.94 -0.04
C LYS A 345 12.87 -10.31 0.61
N ALA A 346 11.84 -10.49 1.44
CA ALA A 346 11.59 -11.77 2.10
C ALA A 346 11.15 -12.87 1.10
N ILE A 347 10.29 -12.53 0.14
CA ILE A 347 9.82 -13.46 -0.90
C ILE A 347 10.97 -13.84 -1.82
N ALA A 348 11.72 -12.86 -2.29
CA ALA A 348 12.87 -13.06 -3.18
C ALA A 348 13.97 -13.90 -2.51
N GLY A 349 14.26 -13.66 -1.22
CA GLY A 349 15.22 -14.47 -0.48
C GLY A 349 14.79 -15.94 -0.31
N LYS A 350 13.50 -16.21 -0.14
CA LYS A 350 12.96 -17.59 -0.11
C LYS A 350 13.07 -18.28 -1.47
N LEU A 351 12.72 -17.57 -2.54
CA LEU A 351 12.81 -18.08 -3.91
C LEU A 351 14.26 -18.35 -4.35
N GLU A 352 15.20 -17.48 -3.96
CA GLU A 352 16.63 -17.70 -4.16
C GLU A 352 17.13 -18.96 -3.44
N GLN A 353 16.71 -19.19 -2.19
CA GLN A 353 17.04 -20.41 -1.45
C GLN A 353 16.39 -21.66 -2.06
N ALA A 354 15.14 -21.55 -2.52
CA ALA A 354 14.48 -22.63 -3.25
C ALA A 354 15.23 -22.96 -4.55
N GLN A 355 15.72 -21.94 -5.28
CA GLN A 355 16.49 -22.13 -6.51
C GLN A 355 17.80 -22.88 -6.24
N MET A 356 18.54 -22.51 -5.19
CA MET A 356 19.74 -23.25 -4.77
C MET A 356 19.42 -24.68 -4.36
N SER A 357 18.32 -24.89 -3.63
CA SER A 357 17.89 -26.22 -3.18
C SER A 357 17.48 -27.12 -4.36
N ASP A 358 16.84 -26.54 -5.38
CA ASP A 358 16.54 -27.21 -6.64
C ASP A 358 17.81 -27.61 -7.39
N TRP A 359 18.80 -26.73 -7.50
CA TRP A 359 20.09 -27.08 -8.10
C TRP A 359 20.81 -28.21 -7.34
N LEU A 360 20.80 -28.17 -6.00
CA LEU A 360 21.37 -29.25 -5.17
C LEU A 360 20.65 -30.59 -5.39
N ARG A 361 19.31 -30.58 -5.39
CA ARG A 361 18.51 -31.79 -5.61
C ARG A 361 18.71 -32.40 -7.00
N ASN A 362 18.95 -31.55 -8.00
CA ASN A 362 19.27 -31.99 -9.36
C ASN A 362 20.78 -32.25 -9.56
N GLU A 363 21.55 -32.36 -8.47
CA GLU A 363 22.97 -32.70 -8.46
C GLU A 363 23.82 -31.82 -9.40
N LYS A 364 23.45 -30.54 -9.53
CA LYS A 364 24.19 -29.62 -10.39
C LYS A 364 25.59 -29.38 -9.84
N SER A 365 26.58 -29.43 -10.73
CA SER A 365 27.95 -29.06 -10.40
C SER A 365 28.12 -27.54 -10.30
N ALA A 366 29.18 -27.10 -9.64
CA ALA A 366 29.61 -25.71 -9.64
C ALA A 366 29.74 -25.16 -11.08
N ASP A 367 30.27 -25.95 -12.01
CA ASP A 367 30.44 -25.56 -13.41
C ASP A 367 29.13 -25.43 -14.18
N GLU A 368 28.16 -26.31 -13.94
CA GLU A 368 26.83 -26.19 -14.54
C GLU A 368 26.11 -24.94 -14.05
N VAL A 369 26.12 -24.67 -12.73
CA VAL A 369 25.47 -23.47 -12.19
C VAL A 369 26.18 -22.19 -12.64
N PHE A 370 27.50 -22.24 -12.81
CA PHE A 370 28.26 -21.11 -13.37
C PHE A 370 27.74 -20.71 -14.76
N LYS A 371 27.50 -21.71 -15.63
CA LYS A 371 26.93 -21.51 -16.97
C LYS A 371 25.45 -21.13 -16.95
N LEU A 372 24.66 -21.74 -16.06
CA LEU A 372 23.24 -21.39 -15.90
C LEU A 372 23.06 -19.92 -15.51
N LEU A 373 24.00 -19.37 -14.74
CA LEU A 373 24.04 -17.96 -14.35
C LEU A 373 24.81 -17.07 -15.34
N LYS A 374 25.22 -17.62 -16.49
CA LYS A 374 25.95 -16.92 -17.57
C LYS A 374 27.18 -16.16 -17.05
N LEU A 375 27.87 -16.74 -16.08
CA LEU A 375 29.10 -16.15 -15.52
C LEU A 375 30.31 -16.36 -16.46
N ASP A 376 30.17 -17.19 -17.49
CA ASP A 376 31.13 -17.39 -18.57
C ASP A 376 31.00 -16.37 -19.71
N ASP A 377 29.86 -15.66 -19.80
CA ASP A 377 29.63 -14.56 -20.73
C ASP A 377 30.32 -13.27 -20.25
N GLY A 378 31.65 -13.21 -20.42
CA GLY A 378 32.46 -12.04 -20.05
C GLY A 378 33.23 -12.23 -18.75
N VAL A 379 34.17 -13.17 -18.75
CA VAL A 379 35.06 -13.48 -17.61
C VAL A 379 35.84 -12.25 -17.11
N ASP A 380 36.08 -11.28 -17.99
CA ASP A 380 36.81 -10.04 -17.66
C ASP A 380 36.01 -9.14 -16.69
N ASP A 381 34.67 -9.20 -16.71
CA ASP A 381 33.76 -8.46 -15.82
C ASP A 381 33.16 -9.36 -14.72
N LEU A 382 33.70 -10.59 -14.55
CA LEU A 382 33.14 -11.58 -13.64
C LEU A 382 33.02 -11.07 -12.21
N LEU A 383 34.04 -10.37 -11.72
CA LEU A 383 34.09 -9.91 -10.32
C LEU A 383 33.05 -8.84 -9.99
N THR A 384 32.55 -8.12 -10.99
CA THR A 384 31.50 -7.10 -10.83
C THR A 384 30.11 -7.65 -11.14
N ASN A 385 30.00 -8.90 -11.59
CA ASN A 385 28.71 -9.53 -11.88
C ASN A 385 27.92 -9.77 -10.58
N PRO A 386 26.69 -9.23 -10.46
CA PRO A 386 25.89 -9.33 -9.23
C PRO A 386 25.51 -10.78 -8.87
N LEU A 387 25.49 -11.70 -9.84
CA LEU A 387 25.17 -13.12 -9.62
C LEU A 387 26.36 -13.93 -9.09
N LEU A 388 27.59 -13.38 -9.11
CA LEU A 388 28.77 -14.10 -8.65
C LEU A 388 28.63 -14.52 -7.18
N SER A 389 28.10 -13.64 -6.33
CA SER A 389 27.87 -13.93 -4.91
C SER A 389 26.91 -15.12 -4.71
N ASN A 390 25.89 -15.24 -5.56
CA ASN A 390 24.94 -16.36 -5.50
C ASN A 390 25.61 -17.67 -5.86
N TRP A 391 26.45 -17.67 -6.90
CA TRP A 391 27.24 -18.84 -7.28
C TRP A 391 28.25 -19.23 -6.18
N VAL A 392 28.94 -18.27 -5.57
CA VAL A 392 29.87 -18.53 -4.45
C VAL A 392 29.17 -19.25 -3.30
N ILE A 393 28.01 -18.75 -2.88
CA ILE A 393 27.20 -19.37 -1.80
C ILE A 393 26.76 -20.79 -2.19
N TYR A 394 26.39 -20.99 -3.45
CA TYR A 394 26.00 -22.31 -3.95
C TYR A 394 27.15 -23.32 -3.88
N VAL A 395 28.35 -22.93 -4.31
CA VAL A 395 29.53 -23.80 -4.25
C VAL A 395 29.94 -24.10 -2.79
N GLU A 396 29.80 -23.13 -1.90
CA GLU A 396 30.00 -23.38 -0.45
C GLU A 396 29.01 -24.44 0.08
N LYS A 397 27.76 -24.46 -0.41
CA LYS A 397 26.78 -25.52 -0.07
C LYS A 397 27.13 -26.90 -0.65
N LEU A 398 27.92 -26.95 -1.72
CA LEU A 398 28.50 -28.20 -2.23
C LEU A 398 29.68 -28.69 -1.36
N ASN A 399 30.11 -27.92 -0.35
CA ASN A 399 31.33 -28.13 0.42
C ASN A 399 32.61 -28.05 -0.44
N GLU A 400 32.57 -27.27 -1.52
CA GLU A 400 33.71 -27.00 -2.38
C GLU A 400 34.28 -25.59 -2.10
N ASN A 401 35.51 -25.32 -2.57
CA ASN A 401 36.12 -24.00 -2.47
C ASN A 401 35.81 -23.16 -3.72
N PRO A 402 34.86 -22.20 -3.67
CA PRO A 402 34.50 -21.37 -4.83
C PRO A 402 35.68 -20.58 -5.39
N TYR A 403 36.56 -20.07 -4.53
CA TYR A 403 37.67 -19.23 -4.95
C TYR A 403 38.74 -20.03 -5.70
N SER A 404 38.95 -21.30 -5.34
CA SER A 404 39.82 -22.20 -6.11
C SER A 404 39.30 -22.41 -7.54
N ILE A 405 38.00 -22.66 -7.69
CA ILE A 405 37.34 -22.85 -8.99
C ILE A 405 37.37 -21.55 -9.80
N LEU A 406 37.06 -20.40 -9.17
CA LEU A 406 37.12 -19.09 -9.81
C LEU A 406 38.51 -18.76 -10.35
N LEU A 407 39.58 -19.03 -9.58
CA LEU A 407 40.95 -18.84 -10.07
C LEU A 407 41.20 -19.66 -11.34
N GLY A 408 40.72 -20.91 -11.37
CA GLY A 408 40.77 -21.74 -12.58
C GLY A 408 40.06 -21.10 -13.77
N LYS A 409 38.84 -20.58 -13.57
CA LYS A 409 38.07 -19.92 -14.64
C LYS A 409 38.69 -18.60 -15.10
N LEU A 410 39.16 -17.78 -14.17
CA LEU A 410 39.85 -16.52 -14.49
C LEU A 410 41.10 -16.78 -15.32
N LYS A 411 41.88 -17.84 -15.04
CA LYS A 411 43.07 -18.19 -15.85
C LYS A 411 42.75 -18.60 -17.30
N MET A 412 41.48 -18.86 -17.63
CA MET A 412 41.07 -19.13 -19.01
C MET A 412 40.97 -17.87 -19.87
N SER A 413 40.81 -16.68 -19.26
CA SER A 413 40.82 -15.42 -20.01
C SER A 413 42.23 -15.05 -20.47
N LYS A 414 42.34 -14.50 -21.68
CA LYS A 414 43.60 -13.96 -22.20
C LYS A 414 44.16 -12.83 -21.35
N LEU A 415 43.29 -12.07 -20.68
CA LEU A 415 43.71 -10.95 -19.83
C LEU A 415 44.41 -11.44 -18.55
N THR A 416 44.16 -12.67 -18.12
CA THR A 416 44.56 -13.18 -16.80
C THR A 416 45.20 -14.57 -16.88
N ALA A 417 45.68 -14.94 -18.07
CA ALA A 417 46.29 -16.24 -18.34
C ALA A 417 47.59 -16.51 -17.57
N THR A 418 48.26 -15.45 -17.10
CA THR A 418 49.53 -15.52 -16.36
C THR A 418 49.34 -14.99 -14.94
N ASP A 419 50.12 -15.50 -13.99
CA ASP A 419 49.97 -15.18 -12.56
C ASP A 419 50.17 -13.68 -12.27
N ASP A 420 51.10 -13.01 -12.95
CA ASP A 420 51.30 -11.56 -12.86
C ASP A 420 50.01 -10.79 -13.18
N LYS A 421 49.34 -11.13 -14.28
CA LYS A 421 48.12 -10.45 -14.73
C LYS A 421 46.91 -10.79 -13.87
N LEU A 422 46.79 -12.05 -13.45
CA LEU A 422 45.72 -12.49 -12.54
C LEU A 422 45.81 -11.73 -11.21
N VAL A 423 47.03 -11.63 -10.65
CA VAL A 423 47.24 -10.91 -9.39
C VAL A 423 47.07 -9.42 -9.57
N GLU A 424 47.52 -8.82 -10.68
CA GLU A 424 47.25 -7.42 -10.98
C GLU A 424 45.75 -7.09 -10.98
N MET A 425 44.94 -7.93 -11.65
CA MET A 425 43.48 -7.81 -11.62
C MET A 425 42.92 -7.94 -10.20
N ILE A 426 43.37 -8.93 -9.42
CA ILE A 426 42.92 -9.12 -8.03
C ILE A 426 43.26 -7.89 -7.18
N MET A 427 44.47 -7.36 -7.31
CA MET A 427 44.92 -6.19 -6.56
C MET A 427 44.13 -4.94 -6.94
N LYS A 428 43.82 -4.75 -8.22
CA LYS A 428 42.91 -3.69 -8.66
C LYS A 428 41.50 -3.89 -8.10
N ALA A 429 40.97 -5.11 -8.11
CA ALA A 429 39.65 -5.40 -7.54
C ALA A 429 39.61 -5.21 -6.01
N LYS A 430 40.75 -5.26 -5.32
CA LYS A 430 40.86 -4.95 -3.88
C LYS A 430 40.70 -3.45 -3.57
N THR A 431 40.95 -2.56 -4.53
CA THR A 431 40.79 -1.12 -4.32
C THR A 431 39.34 -0.65 -4.47
N GLU A 432 38.49 -1.46 -5.11
CA GLU A 432 37.08 -1.14 -5.36
C GLU A 432 36.18 -1.67 -4.23
N ALA A 433 35.30 -0.82 -3.69
CA ALA A 433 34.45 -1.18 -2.57
C ALA A 433 33.54 -2.40 -2.87
N SER A 434 32.99 -2.48 -4.08
CA SER A 434 32.07 -3.54 -4.50
C SER A 434 32.74 -4.91 -4.67
N THR A 435 34.04 -4.96 -5.00
CA THR A 435 34.76 -6.22 -5.29
C THR A 435 35.80 -6.61 -4.25
N SER A 436 36.15 -5.71 -3.33
CA SER A 436 37.22 -5.89 -2.35
C SER A 436 37.13 -7.19 -1.53
N SER A 437 35.92 -7.56 -1.09
CA SER A 437 35.69 -8.78 -0.30
C SER A 437 36.00 -10.05 -1.09
N ILE A 438 35.49 -10.16 -2.33
CA ILE A 438 35.74 -11.31 -3.19
C ILE A 438 37.22 -11.35 -3.60
N ALA A 439 37.80 -10.18 -3.94
CA ALA A 439 39.19 -10.07 -4.34
C ALA A 439 40.16 -10.50 -3.22
N GLY A 440 39.90 -10.13 -1.96
CA GLY A 440 40.70 -10.60 -0.83
C GLY A 440 40.64 -12.13 -0.63
N LYS A 441 39.47 -12.75 -0.85
CA LYS A 441 39.34 -14.21 -0.79
C LYS A 441 40.02 -14.91 -1.98
N LEU A 442 39.99 -14.31 -3.17
CA LEU A 442 40.73 -14.80 -4.34
C LEU A 442 42.25 -14.71 -4.15
N GLU A 443 42.74 -13.61 -3.60
CA GLU A 443 44.16 -13.46 -3.22
C GLU A 443 44.55 -14.57 -2.24
N ALA A 444 43.80 -14.74 -1.14
CA ALA A 444 44.08 -15.78 -0.16
C ALA A 444 44.10 -17.19 -0.79
N ALA A 445 43.16 -17.49 -1.69
CA ALA A 445 43.13 -18.76 -2.42
C ALA A 445 44.31 -18.92 -3.38
N GLN A 446 44.78 -17.84 -4.01
CA GLN A 446 45.96 -17.86 -4.88
C GLN A 446 47.24 -18.10 -4.07
N LEU A 447 47.35 -17.51 -2.88
CA LEU A 447 48.45 -17.79 -1.95
C LEU A 447 48.47 -19.27 -1.52
N GLU A 448 47.32 -19.81 -1.12
CA GLU A 448 47.17 -21.23 -0.76
C GLU A 448 47.52 -22.15 -1.93
N LYS A 449 47.13 -21.77 -3.15
CA LYS A 449 47.47 -22.53 -4.36
C LYS A 449 48.98 -22.61 -4.54
N TRP A 450 49.70 -21.48 -4.48
CA TRP A 450 51.16 -21.48 -4.58
C TRP A 450 51.84 -22.29 -3.46
N LEU A 451 51.30 -22.28 -2.24
CA LEU A 451 51.78 -23.15 -1.15
C LEU A 451 51.57 -24.63 -1.47
N SER A 452 50.38 -25.01 -1.97
CA SER A 452 50.06 -26.39 -2.33
C SER A 452 50.94 -26.92 -3.47
N GLU A 453 51.31 -26.03 -4.39
CA GLU A 453 52.24 -26.28 -5.50
C GLU A 453 53.72 -26.28 -5.05
N LYS A 454 53.99 -26.05 -3.76
CA LYS A 454 55.33 -25.96 -3.17
C LYS A 454 56.21 -24.93 -3.88
N GLN A 455 55.60 -23.83 -4.33
CA GLN A 455 56.35 -22.72 -4.90
C GLN A 455 57.34 -22.17 -3.85
N THR A 456 58.46 -21.62 -4.31
CA THR A 456 59.40 -20.93 -3.44
C THR A 456 59.15 -19.42 -3.52
N ALA A 457 59.65 -18.67 -2.54
CA ALA A 457 59.65 -17.20 -2.59
C ALA A 457 60.22 -16.68 -3.92
N ALA A 458 61.34 -17.25 -4.39
CA ALA A 458 61.94 -16.91 -5.68
C ALA A 458 61.08 -17.36 -6.89
N GLY A 459 60.39 -18.50 -6.78
CA GLY A 459 59.49 -19.02 -7.81
C GLY A 459 58.30 -18.09 -8.05
N VAL A 460 57.59 -17.72 -6.99
CA VAL A 460 56.47 -16.76 -7.10
C VAL A 460 56.95 -15.39 -7.57
N PHE A 461 58.11 -14.92 -7.13
CA PHE A 461 58.70 -13.67 -7.62
C PHE A 461 58.86 -13.65 -9.16
N LYS A 462 59.27 -14.78 -9.74
CA LYS A 462 59.37 -14.95 -11.20
C LYS A 462 58.01 -15.10 -11.87
N LEU A 463 57.07 -15.84 -11.28
CA LEU A 463 55.70 -15.99 -11.80
C LEU A 463 54.97 -14.65 -11.92
N LEU A 464 55.27 -13.73 -11.00
CA LEU A 464 54.74 -12.37 -10.98
C LEU A 464 55.56 -11.38 -11.83
N LYS A 465 56.59 -11.83 -12.55
CA LYS A 465 57.47 -11.00 -13.41
C LYS A 465 58.11 -9.80 -12.70
N LEU A 466 58.28 -9.89 -11.39
CA LEU A 466 58.91 -8.85 -10.57
C LEU A 466 60.41 -8.68 -10.86
N THR A 467 61.02 -9.60 -11.62
CA THR A 467 62.42 -9.57 -12.02
C THR A 467 62.78 -8.41 -12.94
N ASP A 468 61.80 -7.91 -13.69
CA ASP A 468 62.02 -6.97 -14.80
C ASP A 468 61.73 -5.51 -14.39
N GLU A 469 61.38 -5.28 -13.12
CA GLU A 469 60.82 -4.00 -12.63
C GLU A 469 61.87 -2.96 -12.19
N GLY A 470 63.11 -3.39 -11.97
CA GLY A 470 64.22 -2.50 -11.63
C GLY A 470 63.92 -1.62 -10.41
N THR A 471 64.12 -0.31 -10.51
CA THR A 471 63.86 0.62 -9.39
C THR A 471 62.38 0.83 -9.10
N PHE A 472 61.45 0.42 -9.97
CA PHE A 472 60.00 0.62 -9.79
C PHE A 472 59.29 -0.52 -9.07
N LEU A 473 60.05 -1.52 -8.60
CA LEU A 473 59.52 -2.72 -7.95
C LEU A 473 58.54 -2.39 -6.81
N LEU A 474 58.89 -1.44 -5.94
CA LEU A 474 58.09 -1.08 -4.76
C LEU A 474 56.70 -0.50 -5.10
N TRP A 475 56.50 -0.03 -6.33
CA TRP A 475 55.24 0.56 -6.81
C TRP A 475 54.35 -0.44 -7.56
N ARG A 476 54.78 -1.70 -7.70
CA ARG A 476 53.96 -2.72 -8.32
C ARG A 476 52.94 -3.28 -7.34
N SER A 477 51.67 -3.19 -7.70
CA SER A 477 50.55 -3.68 -6.91
C SER A 477 50.69 -5.17 -6.55
N HIS A 478 51.24 -5.98 -7.47
CA HIS A 478 51.46 -7.41 -7.25
C HIS A 478 52.73 -7.74 -6.42
N LEU A 479 53.61 -6.76 -6.12
CA LEU A 479 54.69 -6.96 -5.13
C LEU A 479 54.11 -7.24 -3.75
N ARG A 480 53.04 -6.54 -3.37
CA ARG A 480 52.37 -6.75 -2.08
C ARG A 480 51.86 -8.19 -1.94
N ALA A 481 51.24 -8.74 -2.99
CA ALA A 481 50.81 -10.13 -3.00
C ALA A 481 52.00 -11.11 -2.85
N TRP A 482 53.16 -10.79 -3.41
CA TRP A 482 54.38 -11.56 -3.18
C TRP A 482 54.87 -11.49 -1.73
N VAL A 483 54.88 -10.30 -1.12
CA VAL A 483 55.24 -10.15 0.31
C VAL A 483 54.28 -10.94 1.20
N ASP A 484 52.98 -10.85 0.93
CA ASP A 484 51.95 -11.61 1.64
C ASP A 484 52.17 -13.13 1.48
N TYR A 485 52.56 -13.58 0.29
CA TYR A 485 52.95 -14.98 0.04
C TYR A 485 54.17 -15.40 0.88
N VAL A 486 55.26 -14.63 0.85
CA VAL A 486 56.50 -15.00 1.57
C VAL A 486 56.27 -15.01 3.08
N THR A 487 55.49 -14.04 3.59
CA THR A 487 55.07 -14.00 4.98
C THR A 487 54.25 -15.23 5.36
N LYS A 488 53.39 -15.70 4.46
CA LYS A 488 52.62 -16.94 4.67
C LYS A 488 53.47 -18.21 4.56
N LEU A 489 54.47 -18.21 3.69
CA LEU A 489 55.39 -19.33 3.46
C LEU A 489 56.29 -19.59 4.66
N ASP A 490 56.85 -18.54 5.26
CA ASP A 490 57.64 -18.61 6.49
C ASP A 490 57.50 -17.30 7.29
N ALA A 491 56.50 -17.25 8.17
CA ALA A 491 56.21 -16.08 8.99
C ALA A 491 57.33 -15.70 9.97
N LYS A 492 58.27 -16.60 10.28
CA LYS A 492 59.36 -16.34 11.23
C LYS A 492 60.58 -15.75 10.54
N ASN A 493 60.82 -16.11 9.28
CA ASN A 493 62.01 -15.69 8.53
C ASN A 493 61.63 -14.96 7.22
N SER A 494 60.45 -14.36 7.16
CA SER A 494 59.92 -13.70 5.96
C SER A 494 60.86 -12.62 5.42
N ASP A 495 61.46 -11.82 6.31
CA ASP A 495 62.34 -10.70 5.93
C ASP A 495 63.66 -11.22 5.33
N ASP A 496 64.23 -12.25 5.94
CA ASP A 496 65.44 -12.92 5.43
C ASP A 496 65.17 -13.59 4.08
N ALA A 497 64.00 -14.23 3.94
CA ALA A 497 63.57 -14.81 2.67
C ALA A 497 63.38 -13.74 1.58
N ILE A 498 62.70 -12.63 1.89
CA ILE A 498 62.54 -11.48 0.98
C ILE A 498 63.90 -10.95 0.54
N LEU A 499 64.81 -10.68 1.49
CA LEU A 499 66.15 -10.18 1.20
C LEU A 499 66.95 -11.16 0.34
N SER A 500 66.85 -12.46 0.61
CA SER A 500 67.55 -13.49 -0.17
C SER A 500 67.11 -13.53 -1.63
N VAL A 501 65.82 -13.28 -1.91
CA VAL A 501 65.27 -13.24 -3.27
C VAL A 501 65.65 -11.95 -4.00
N LEU A 502 65.71 -10.81 -3.31
CA LEU A 502 66.03 -9.52 -3.92
C LEU A 502 67.53 -9.36 -4.25
N LYS A 503 68.44 -9.82 -3.38
CA LYS A 503 69.91 -9.64 -3.52
C LYS A 503 70.46 -9.97 -4.93
N PRO A 504 70.08 -11.08 -5.59
CA PRO A 504 70.56 -11.41 -6.93
C PRO A 504 70.15 -10.43 -8.03
N TYR A 505 69.00 -9.75 -7.91
CA TYR A 505 68.49 -8.82 -8.93
C TYR A 505 69.01 -7.39 -8.73
N TYR A 506 69.44 -7.06 -7.52
CA TYR A 506 70.02 -5.76 -7.17
C TYR A 506 71.51 -5.96 -6.81
N THR A 507 72.30 -6.27 -7.84
CA THR A 507 73.71 -6.76 -7.80
C THR A 507 74.72 -5.85 -7.09
N THR A 508 74.30 -4.71 -6.55
CA THR A 508 75.11 -3.83 -5.70
C THR A 508 74.23 -3.38 -4.55
N ASP A 509 74.76 -3.41 -3.32
CA ASP A 509 74.07 -2.87 -2.14
C ASP A 509 73.57 -1.44 -2.36
N THR A 510 74.26 -0.66 -3.21
CA THR A 510 73.86 0.69 -3.63
C THR A 510 72.55 0.74 -4.42
N LYS A 511 72.24 -0.25 -5.27
CA LYS A 511 70.98 -0.30 -6.03
C LYS A 511 69.80 -0.72 -5.15
N LEU A 512 70.02 -1.70 -4.27
CA LEU A 512 69.02 -2.09 -3.27
C LEU A 512 68.76 -0.96 -2.28
N ALA A 513 69.82 -0.32 -1.78
CA ALA A 513 69.74 0.86 -0.93
C ALA A 513 69.06 2.03 -1.63
N SER A 514 69.37 2.29 -2.92
CA SER A 514 68.70 3.33 -3.70
C SER A 514 67.20 3.06 -3.84
N MET A 515 66.79 1.83 -4.15
CA MET A 515 65.36 1.47 -4.23
C MET A 515 64.64 1.71 -2.89
N VAL A 516 65.24 1.27 -1.77
CA VAL A 516 64.67 1.47 -0.43
C VAL A 516 64.64 2.96 -0.03
N LEU A 517 65.69 3.73 -0.35
CA LEU A 517 65.76 5.16 -0.09
C LEU A 517 64.73 5.94 -0.90
N THR A 518 64.56 5.62 -2.18
CA THR A 518 63.52 6.22 -3.04
C THR A 518 62.12 5.91 -2.50
N GLY A 519 61.85 4.65 -2.13
CA GLY A 519 60.58 4.26 -1.52
C GLY A 519 60.27 4.98 -0.21
N ARG A 520 61.26 5.23 0.65
CA ARG A 520 61.09 6.01 1.89
C ARG A 520 60.84 7.51 1.68
N SER A 521 61.20 8.04 0.51
CA SER A 521 61.14 9.48 0.21
C SER A 521 59.85 9.93 -0.48
N MET A 522 58.96 9.00 -0.84
CA MET A 522 57.70 9.27 -1.54
C MET A 522 56.53 8.69 -0.73
N SER A 523 55.41 9.43 -0.62
CA SER A 523 54.22 9.00 0.15
C SER A 523 53.43 7.90 -0.58
N ASP A 524 52.71 7.08 0.19
CA ASP A 524 51.91 5.91 -0.25
C ASP A 524 50.81 6.18 -1.31
N ASP A 525 50.56 7.44 -1.69
CA ASP A 525 49.46 7.90 -2.57
C ASP A 525 49.86 8.17 -4.05
N MET A 526 50.89 7.48 -4.60
CA MET A 526 51.24 7.58 -6.04
C MET A 526 50.90 6.33 -6.84
#